data_AF-A0A1S7SKU9-F1
#
_entry.id   AF-A0A1S7SKU9-F1
#
_cell.length_a   1.000
_cell.length_b   1.000
_cell.length_c   1.000
_cell.angle_alpha   90.00
_cell.angle_beta   90.00
_cell.angle_gamma   90.00
#
_symmetry.space_group_name_H-M   'P 1'
#
loop_
_entity.id
_entity.type
_entity.pdbx_description
1 polymer ?
#
loop_
_entity_poly.entity_id
_entity_poly.type
_entity_poly.pdbx_seq_one_letter_code
_entity_poly.pdbx_strand_id
1 'polypeptide(L)'
;MKIGRFLTAADFAIPAPDSRYTVQAALLRPFHWNQDFLTMELAVKNGEVLRDTVRRITKFAIVDRYNGTGKLASMFWLGCGPSDPDTALACSVAHDSHNVWTVGSSDSAMAMAVNRLQEIAGGWVLVHRGEIVAEVRYEIGGLMTARPAEELDREMQQLYSAAEKIEWMYEPSATKIWKPGFPETLIFATLTCLPWRWVFVAPSDQVPSGLVNVNTGQSHPVVW
;
A
#
# COMPACT_ATOMS: atom_id res chain seq x y z
N MET A 1 -12.27 7.74 -10.50
CA MET A 1 -12.02 6.58 -9.61
C MET A 1 -13.35 6.03 -9.10
N LYS A 2 -13.57 4.71 -9.08
CA LYS A 2 -14.84 4.09 -8.67
C LYS A 2 -14.62 3.08 -7.53
N ILE A 3 -14.34 3.58 -6.33
CA ILE A 3 -14.26 2.74 -5.11
C ILE A 3 -15.66 2.39 -4.61
N GLY A 4 -16.60 3.35 -4.63
CA GLY A 4 -18.04 3.11 -4.46
C GLY A 4 -18.59 3.25 -3.03
N ARG A 5 -17.73 3.41 -2.01
CA ARG A 5 -18.14 3.78 -0.65
C ARG A 5 -17.02 4.48 0.10
N PHE A 6 -17.37 5.11 1.21
CA PHE A 6 -16.40 5.58 2.20
C PHE A 6 -15.75 4.39 2.91
N LEU A 7 -14.43 4.42 3.05
CA LEU A 7 -13.64 3.40 3.73
C LEU A 7 -13.30 3.83 5.16
N THR A 8 -13.27 2.88 6.08
CA THR A 8 -12.98 3.07 7.50
C THR A 8 -11.70 2.34 7.88
N ALA A 9 -11.15 2.62 9.07
CA ALA A 9 -9.98 1.91 9.57
C ALA A 9 -10.19 0.38 9.61
N ALA A 10 -11.40 -0.07 9.96
CA ALA A 10 -11.74 -1.49 10.02
C ALA A 10 -11.60 -2.21 8.66
N ASP A 11 -11.73 -1.48 7.54
CA ASP A 11 -11.57 -2.07 6.21
C ASP A 11 -10.10 -2.48 5.93
N PHE A 12 -9.14 -1.82 6.57
CA PHE A 12 -7.70 -2.09 6.41
C PHE A 12 -7.15 -3.06 7.45
N ALA A 13 -7.95 -3.42 8.46
CA ALA A 13 -7.56 -4.39 9.47
C ALA A 13 -7.26 -5.77 8.85
N ILE A 14 -6.28 -6.47 9.42
CA ILE A 14 -5.98 -7.86 9.04
C ILE A 14 -6.45 -8.73 10.20
N PRO A 15 -7.60 -9.43 10.09
CA PRO A 15 -8.10 -10.25 11.17
C PRO A 15 -7.19 -11.46 11.39
N ALA A 16 -6.99 -11.84 12.65
CA ALA A 16 -6.31 -13.07 12.99
C ALA A 16 -7.22 -14.29 12.68
N PRO A 17 -6.68 -15.38 12.11
CA PRO A 17 -7.45 -16.58 11.80
C PRO A 17 -7.93 -17.34 13.04
N ASP A 18 -7.13 -17.33 14.12
CA ASP A 18 -7.38 -18.03 15.37
C ASP A 18 -7.28 -17.07 16.57
N SER A 19 -7.77 -17.50 17.75
CA SER A 19 -7.61 -16.76 19.03
C SER A 19 -6.18 -16.81 19.62
N ARG A 20 -5.15 -16.88 18.78
CA ARG A 20 -3.75 -16.93 19.19
C ARG A 20 -3.20 -15.53 19.44
N TYR A 21 -2.12 -15.46 20.24
CA TYR A 21 -1.38 -14.21 20.47
C TYR A 21 -0.40 -13.87 19.35
N THR A 22 -0.03 -14.85 18.53
CA THR A 22 0.82 -14.68 17.35
C THR A 22 0.30 -15.53 16.20
N VAL A 23 0.59 -15.10 14.97
CA VAL A 23 0.25 -15.80 13.72
C VAL A 23 1.42 -15.72 12.75
N GLN A 24 1.48 -16.64 11.80
CA GLN A 24 2.44 -16.50 10.70
C GLN A 24 1.87 -15.56 9.66
N ALA A 25 2.74 -14.70 9.12
CA ALA A 25 2.38 -13.73 8.09
C ALA A 25 3.33 -13.83 6.91
N ALA A 26 2.76 -13.75 5.70
CA ALA A 26 3.48 -13.58 4.46
C ALA A 26 3.77 -12.11 4.24
N LEU A 27 5.04 -11.81 4.00
CA LEU A 27 5.55 -10.48 3.75
C LEU A 27 6.17 -10.41 2.35
N LEU A 28 6.05 -9.23 1.74
CA LEU A 28 6.87 -8.84 0.61
C LEU A 28 7.73 -7.63 1.00
N ARG A 29 8.58 -7.23 0.09
CA ARG A 29 9.35 -5.98 0.13
C ARG A 29 9.36 -5.37 -1.27
N PRO A 30 9.68 -4.09 -1.42
CA PRO A 30 9.80 -3.48 -2.74
C PRO A 30 10.74 -4.30 -3.63
N PHE A 31 10.35 -4.60 -4.87
CA PHE A 31 11.13 -5.42 -5.81
C PHE A 31 11.53 -6.81 -5.27
N HIS A 32 10.60 -7.50 -4.60
CA HIS A 32 10.81 -8.87 -4.12
C HIS A 32 10.74 -9.89 -5.26
N TRP A 33 11.87 -10.13 -5.92
CA TRP A 33 11.99 -11.05 -7.06
C TRP A 33 12.40 -12.47 -6.69
N ASN A 34 12.31 -12.82 -5.40
CA ASN A 34 12.66 -14.16 -4.92
C ASN A 34 11.59 -15.19 -5.31
N GLN A 35 11.95 -16.48 -5.25
CA GLN A 35 11.01 -17.56 -5.54
C GLN A 35 9.85 -17.62 -4.54
N ASP A 36 10.13 -17.38 -3.27
CA ASP A 36 9.18 -17.43 -2.17
C ASP A 36 8.99 -16.04 -1.55
N PHE A 37 7.83 -15.79 -0.95
CA PHE A 37 7.61 -14.63 -0.07
C PHE A 37 8.33 -14.81 1.27
N LEU A 38 8.48 -13.73 2.04
CA LEU A 38 9.05 -13.77 3.38
C LEU A 38 7.99 -14.27 4.37
N THR A 39 8.39 -15.01 5.41
CA THR A 39 7.48 -15.42 6.49
C THR A 39 7.98 -14.85 7.81
N MET A 40 7.09 -14.24 8.59
CA MET A 40 7.40 -13.74 9.93
C MET A 40 6.25 -14.02 10.89
N GLU A 41 6.59 -14.31 12.15
CA GLU A 41 5.61 -14.37 13.22
C GLU A 41 5.28 -12.94 13.69
N LEU A 42 3.99 -12.59 13.66
CA LEU A 42 3.47 -11.28 14.05
C LEU A 42 2.50 -11.38 15.22
N ALA A 43 2.50 -10.36 16.07
CA ALA A 43 1.64 -10.28 17.24
C ALA A 43 0.18 -10.02 16.85
N VAL A 44 -0.72 -10.58 17.62
CA VAL A 44 -2.16 -10.36 17.52
C VAL A 44 -2.63 -9.58 18.75
N LYS A 45 -3.45 -8.56 18.53
CA LYS A 45 -4.11 -7.81 19.60
C LYS A 45 -5.54 -7.50 19.19
N ASN A 46 -6.49 -7.74 20.09
CA ASN A 46 -7.92 -7.50 19.85
C ASN A 46 -8.46 -8.19 18.57
N GLY A 47 -7.93 -9.37 18.23
CA GLY A 47 -8.33 -10.11 17.02
C GLY A 47 -7.72 -9.61 15.72
N GLU A 48 -6.80 -8.63 15.76
CA GLU A 48 -6.13 -8.08 14.59
C GLU A 48 -4.62 -8.36 14.65
N VAL A 49 -4.04 -8.66 13.49
CA VAL A 49 -2.61 -8.87 13.31
C VAL A 49 -1.93 -7.52 13.22
N LEU A 50 -0.93 -7.29 14.07
CA LEU A 50 -0.23 -6.02 14.17
C LEU A 50 1.01 -5.98 13.28
N ARG A 51 1.27 -4.80 12.71
CA ARG A 51 2.57 -4.49 12.12
C ARG A 51 3.64 -4.41 13.22
N ASP A 52 4.90 -4.53 12.83
CA ASP A 52 6.03 -4.47 13.76
C ASP A 52 7.04 -3.39 13.34
N THR A 53 6.93 -2.21 13.93
CA THR A 53 7.81 -1.07 13.64
C THR A 53 9.27 -1.37 13.93
N VAL A 54 9.58 -2.12 15.00
CA VAL A 54 10.95 -2.42 15.43
C VAL A 54 11.64 -3.28 14.37
N ARG A 55 10.90 -4.23 13.79
CA ARG A 55 11.36 -5.05 12.67
C ARG A 55 11.15 -4.39 11.30
N ARG A 56 10.81 -3.10 11.25
CA ARG A 56 10.54 -2.34 10.00
C ARG A 56 9.44 -2.95 9.14
N ILE A 57 8.41 -3.51 9.78
CA ILE A 57 7.25 -4.09 9.13
C ILE A 57 6.12 -3.05 9.15
N THR A 58 5.65 -2.69 7.96
CA THR A 58 4.53 -1.76 7.74
C THR A 58 3.32 -2.49 7.16
N LYS A 59 2.18 -1.81 7.10
CA LYS A 59 0.99 -2.32 6.40
C LYS A 59 0.94 -1.72 4.98
N PHE A 60 0.53 -2.54 4.02
CA PHE A 60 0.28 -2.17 2.63
C PHE A 60 -1.08 -2.69 2.21
N ALA A 61 -1.87 -1.92 1.46
CA ALA A 61 -3.17 -2.34 0.99
C ALA A 61 -3.37 -1.99 -0.48
N ILE A 62 -4.18 -2.81 -1.17
CA ILE A 62 -4.64 -2.55 -2.52
C ILE A 62 -6.16 -2.49 -2.51
N VAL A 63 -6.70 -1.41 -3.07
CA VAL A 63 -8.12 -1.10 -3.14
C VAL A 63 -8.57 -1.16 -4.59
N ASP A 64 -9.60 -1.96 -4.87
CA ASP A 64 -10.25 -1.97 -6.17
C ASP A 64 -10.87 -0.60 -6.45
N ARG A 65 -10.51 -0.02 -7.59
CA ARG A 65 -11.00 1.30 -8.01
C ARG A 65 -11.90 1.27 -9.23
N TYR A 66 -12.25 0.08 -9.73
CA TYR A 66 -12.95 -0.09 -10.99
C TYR A 66 -14.40 -0.55 -10.83
N ASN A 67 -14.70 -1.37 -9.83
CA ASN A 67 -16.01 -2.03 -9.75
C ASN A 67 -17.02 -1.26 -8.89
N GLY A 68 -16.56 -0.40 -7.98
CA GLY A 68 -17.44 0.35 -7.09
C GLY A 68 -17.96 -0.48 -5.92
N THR A 69 -17.27 -1.56 -5.55
CA THR A 69 -17.67 -2.46 -4.46
C THR A 69 -16.99 -2.15 -3.13
N GLY A 70 -16.00 -1.26 -3.11
CA GLY A 70 -15.16 -0.97 -1.95
C GLY A 70 -14.39 -2.19 -1.45
N LYS A 71 -14.04 -3.12 -2.36
CA LYS A 71 -13.23 -4.30 -2.06
C LYS A 71 -11.77 -3.87 -1.92
N LEU A 72 -11.14 -4.28 -0.84
CA LEU A 72 -9.70 -4.07 -0.61
C LEU A 72 -9.11 -5.24 0.18
N ALA A 73 -7.80 -5.40 0.07
CA ALA A 73 -7.05 -6.32 0.92
C ALA A 73 -5.79 -5.61 1.45
N SER A 74 -5.39 -6.02 2.66
CA SER A 74 -4.17 -5.56 3.32
C SER A 74 -3.17 -6.70 3.47
N MET A 75 -1.89 -6.35 3.47
CA MET A 75 -0.75 -7.22 3.75
C MET A 75 0.34 -6.48 4.53
N PHE A 76 1.44 -7.17 4.83
CA PHE A 76 2.59 -6.60 5.51
C PHE A 76 3.80 -6.49 4.58
N TRP A 77 4.53 -5.37 4.67
CA TRP A 77 5.77 -5.17 3.94
C TRP A 77 6.95 -4.92 4.87
N LEU A 78 8.10 -5.45 4.48
CA LEU A 78 9.38 -5.25 5.16
C LEU A 78 10.15 -4.09 4.52
N GLY A 79 10.68 -3.19 5.35
CA GLY A 79 11.69 -2.22 4.94
C GLY A 79 11.18 -1.05 4.11
N CYS A 80 9.92 -0.70 4.28
CA CYS A 80 9.24 0.30 3.49
C CYS A 80 8.12 0.97 4.29
N GLY A 81 7.68 2.15 3.85
CA GLY A 81 6.58 2.89 4.47
C GLY A 81 7.00 3.75 5.67
N PRO A 82 6.06 4.50 6.25
CA PRO A 82 6.36 5.44 7.32
C PRO A 82 6.56 4.71 8.67
N SER A 83 7.57 5.12 9.45
CA SER A 83 7.71 4.72 10.87
C SER A 83 6.87 5.60 11.79
N ASP A 84 6.73 6.88 11.44
CA ASP A 84 5.92 7.85 12.18
C ASP A 84 4.48 7.35 12.38
N PRO A 85 3.88 7.55 13.57
CA PRO A 85 2.52 7.14 13.84
C PRO A 85 1.52 7.92 12.98
N ASP A 86 0.35 7.34 12.74
CA ASP A 86 -0.76 7.94 12.01
C ASP A 86 -0.37 8.57 10.67
N THR A 87 0.45 7.85 9.92
CA THR A 87 1.05 8.32 8.68
C THR A 87 0.80 7.30 7.58
N ALA A 88 0.37 7.76 6.42
CA ALA A 88 0.11 6.90 5.28
C ALA A 88 0.33 7.65 3.97
N LEU A 89 0.78 6.92 2.96
CA LEU A 89 0.84 7.38 1.58
C LEU A 89 -0.13 6.54 0.76
N ALA A 90 -0.93 7.18 -0.09
CA ALA A 90 -1.78 6.51 -1.05
C ALA A 90 -1.49 7.04 -2.47
N CYS A 91 -1.57 6.15 -3.45
CA CYS A 91 -1.40 6.49 -4.85
C CYS A 91 -2.30 5.66 -5.74
N SER A 92 -2.73 6.26 -6.85
CA SER A 92 -3.54 5.58 -7.87
C SER A 92 -2.74 5.14 -9.10
N VAL A 93 -1.42 5.29 -9.06
CA VAL A 93 -0.48 4.76 -10.06
C VAL A 93 0.14 3.49 -9.50
N ALA A 94 -0.31 2.33 -10.00
CA ALA A 94 0.20 1.02 -9.61
C ALA A 94 0.39 0.15 -10.85
N HIS A 95 1.58 0.14 -11.41
CA HIS A 95 1.86 -0.60 -12.63
C HIS A 95 1.52 -2.09 -12.46
N ASP A 96 0.72 -2.73 -13.32
CA ASP A 96 -0.01 -2.18 -14.49
C ASP A 96 -1.54 -2.19 -14.33
N SER A 97 -2.06 -2.74 -13.23
CA SER A 97 -3.51 -2.75 -12.97
C SER A 97 -4.05 -1.37 -12.55
N HIS A 98 -3.15 -0.53 -12.04
CA HIS A 98 -3.40 0.80 -11.50
C HIS A 98 -4.53 0.84 -10.45
N ASN A 99 -4.73 -0.23 -9.68
CA ASN A 99 -5.55 -0.12 -8.47
C ASN A 99 -4.93 0.87 -7.48
N VAL A 100 -5.72 1.37 -6.54
CA VAL A 100 -5.16 2.25 -5.51
C VAL A 100 -4.32 1.41 -4.57
N TRP A 101 -3.09 1.82 -4.31
CA TRP A 101 -2.31 1.28 -3.21
C TRP A 101 -2.16 2.30 -2.11
N THR A 102 -2.01 1.81 -0.89
CA THR A 102 -1.61 2.64 0.25
C THR A 102 -0.67 1.87 1.17
N VAL A 103 0.33 2.58 1.69
CA VAL A 103 1.27 2.07 2.70
C VAL A 103 1.16 2.97 3.92
N GLY A 104 1.07 2.39 5.11
CA GLY A 104 0.80 3.20 6.30
C GLY A 104 1.10 2.53 7.63
N SER A 105 1.28 3.40 8.62
CA SER A 105 1.57 3.06 10.01
C SER A 105 0.32 2.90 10.87
N SER A 106 -0.84 3.32 10.38
CA SER A 106 -2.15 3.07 10.99
C SER A 106 -3.26 2.95 9.95
N ASP A 107 -4.29 2.16 10.29
CA ASP A 107 -5.42 1.89 9.42
C ASP A 107 -6.30 3.14 9.20
N SER A 108 -6.38 4.02 10.20
CA SER A 108 -7.08 5.30 10.10
C SER A 108 -6.41 6.24 9.09
N ALA A 109 -5.08 6.34 9.12
CA ALA A 109 -4.33 7.16 8.17
C ALA A 109 -4.45 6.61 6.74
N MET A 110 -4.39 5.27 6.57
CA MET A 110 -4.60 4.62 5.28
C MET A 110 -6.01 4.89 4.72
N ALA A 111 -7.04 4.77 5.56
CA ALA A 111 -8.41 5.10 5.17
C ALA A 111 -8.57 6.57 4.77
N MET A 112 -8.02 7.50 5.56
CA MET A 112 -8.03 8.92 5.26
C MET A 112 -7.37 9.22 3.91
N ALA A 113 -6.19 8.66 3.67
CA ALA A 113 -5.45 8.86 2.43
C ALA A 113 -6.25 8.36 1.20
N VAL A 114 -6.81 7.16 1.28
CA VAL A 114 -7.58 6.58 0.16
C VAL A 114 -8.89 7.32 -0.10
N ASN A 115 -9.63 7.70 0.95
CA ASN A 115 -10.87 8.47 0.78
C ASN A 115 -10.59 9.83 0.14
N ARG A 116 -9.54 10.53 0.57
CA ARG A 116 -9.15 11.79 -0.05
C ARG A 116 -8.73 11.60 -1.50
N LEU A 117 -7.96 10.54 -1.78
CA LEU A 117 -7.55 10.20 -3.14
C LEU A 117 -8.78 10.02 -4.04
N GLN A 118 -9.84 9.37 -3.53
CA GLN A 118 -11.12 9.22 -4.22
C GLN A 118 -11.76 10.57 -4.57
N GLU A 119 -11.80 11.51 -3.62
CA GLU A 119 -12.37 12.85 -3.81
C GLU A 119 -11.65 13.65 -4.91
N ILE A 120 -10.32 13.54 -4.97
CA ILE A 120 -9.51 14.22 -6.00
C ILE A 120 -9.41 13.43 -7.31
N ALA A 121 -10.15 12.33 -7.45
CA ALA A 121 -10.18 11.45 -8.62
C ALA A 121 -8.87 10.70 -8.95
N GLY A 122 -7.87 10.75 -8.06
CA GLY A 122 -6.60 10.03 -8.17
C GLY A 122 -5.37 10.94 -8.07
N GLY A 123 -4.20 10.32 -8.03
CA GLY A 123 -2.89 10.92 -7.90
C GLY A 123 -2.16 10.43 -6.66
N TRP A 124 -1.78 11.36 -5.77
CA TRP A 124 -1.10 11.06 -4.52
C TRP A 124 -1.81 11.75 -3.36
N VAL A 125 -1.85 11.09 -2.20
CA VAL A 125 -2.24 11.71 -0.93
C VAL A 125 -1.28 11.24 0.15
N LEU A 126 -0.73 12.19 0.90
CA LEU A 126 0.14 11.95 2.04
C LEU A 126 -0.55 12.43 3.32
N VAL A 127 -0.74 11.50 4.25
CA VAL A 127 -1.20 11.74 5.61
C VAL A 127 0.00 11.64 6.54
N HIS A 128 0.18 12.61 7.45
CA HIS A 128 1.20 12.60 8.49
C HIS A 128 0.56 12.99 9.81
N ARG A 129 0.72 12.15 10.84
CA ARG A 129 0.15 12.36 12.19
C ARG A 129 -1.36 12.65 12.20
N GLY A 130 -2.10 11.94 11.34
CA GLY A 130 -3.55 12.05 11.24
C GLY A 130 -4.05 13.26 10.43
N GLU A 131 -3.18 13.99 9.73
CA GLU A 131 -3.56 15.12 8.88
C GLU A 131 -3.09 14.91 7.44
N ILE A 132 -3.90 15.32 6.46
CA ILE A 132 -3.47 15.37 5.06
C ILE A 132 -2.51 16.54 4.90
N VAL A 133 -1.24 16.24 4.63
CA VAL A 133 -0.17 17.25 4.54
C VAL A 133 0.22 17.58 3.10
N ALA A 134 -0.10 16.72 2.14
CA ALA A 134 0.10 16.97 0.72
C ALA A 134 -0.81 16.10 -0.14
N GLU A 135 -1.15 16.59 -1.33
CA GLU A 135 -1.85 15.85 -2.36
C GLU A 135 -1.40 16.30 -3.75
N VAL A 136 -1.50 15.39 -4.72
CA VAL A 136 -1.24 15.66 -6.14
C VAL A 136 -2.41 15.11 -6.92
N ARG A 137 -3.04 15.92 -7.77
CA ARG A 137 -4.25 15.51 -8.48
C ARG A 137 -3.96 15.00 -9.89
N TYR A 138 -4.43 13.79 -10.19
CA TYR A 138 -4.43 13.19 -11.54
C TYR A 138 -5.86 12.95 -12.05
N GLU A 139 -6.58 14.02 -12.43
CA GLU A 139 -8.00 13.91 -12.79
C GLU A 139 -8.29 13.04 -14.04
N ILE A 140 -7.29 12.77 -14.88
CA ILE A 140 -7.44 11.90 -16.06
C ILE A 140 -7.07 10.48 -15.67
N GLY A 141 -8.09 9.64 -15.47
CA GLY A 141 -7.93 8.21 -15.19
C GLY A 141 -7.22 7.88 -13.88
N GLY A 142 -6.96 8.87 -13.01
CA GLY A 142 -6.11 8.70 -11.84
C GLY A 142 -4.63 8.52 -12.19
N LEU A 143 -4.19 8.95 -13.37
CA LEU A 143 -2.83 8.73 -13.90
C LEU A 143 -2.19 10.01 -14.45
N MET A 144 -2.99 10.91 -15.02
CA MET A 144 -2.51 12.12 -15.69
C MET A 144 -3.35 13.34 -15.29
N THR A 145 -2.84 14.52 -15.62
CA THR A 145 -3.50 15.82 -15.41
C THR A 145 -3.61 16.56 -16.75
N ALA A 146 -4.70 17.32 -16.94
CA ALA A 146 -4.87 18.24 -18.07
C ALA A 146 -4.23 19.61 -17.81
N ARG A 147 -3.80 19.86 -16.57
CA ARG A 147 -3.23 21.13 -16.12
C ARG A 147 -1.82 21.35 -16.66
N PRO A 148 -1.33 22.60 -16.72
CA PRO A 148 0.05 22.91 -17.07
C PRO A 148 1.06 22.16 -16.21
N ALA A 149 2.24 21.87 -16.78
CA ALA A 149 3.30 21.12 -16.11
C ALA A 149 3.78 21.82 -14.83
N GLU A 150 3.77 23.15 -14.80
CA GLU A 150 4.18 23.98 -13.67
C GLU A 150 3.21 23.88 -12.48
N GLU A 151 1.92 23.67 -12.74
CA GLU A 151 0.94 23.42 -11.68
C GLU A 151 1.14 22.03 -11.07
N LEU A 152 1.37 21.02 -11.91
CA LEU A 152 1.69 19.68 -11.45
C LEU A 152 3.01 19.65 -10.65
N ASP A 153 4.07 20.28 -11.17
CA ASP A 153 5.36 20.34 -10.48
C ASP A 153 5.20 20.99 -9.11
N ARG A 154 4.44 22.07 -8.98
CA ARG A 154 4.20 22.71 -7.68
C ARG A 154 3.59 21.74 -6.66
N GLU A 155 2.60 20.94 -7.05
CA GLU A 155 2.02 19.92 -6.18
C GLU A 155 3.03 18.82 -5.84
N MET A 156 3.81 18.36 -6.82
CA MET A 156 4.86 17.37 -6.59
C MET A 156 5.94 17.88 -5.62
N GLN A 157 6.39 19.14 -5.76
CA GLN A 157 7.35 19.74 -4.83
C GLN A 157 6.79 19.86 -3.41
N GLN A 158 5.49 20.18 -3.26
CA GLN A 158 4.83 20.17 -1.96
C GLN A 158 4.78 18.77 -1.35
N LEU A 159 4.47 17.75 -2.16
CA LEU A 159 4.51 16.35 -1.74
C LEU A 159 5.90 15.94 -1.27
N TYR A 160 6.95 16.24 -2.04
CA TYR A 160 8.33 15.91 -1.67
C TYR A 160 8.76 16.65 -0.38
N SER A 161 8.48 17.94 -0.27
CA SER A 161 8.79 18.74 0.92
C SER A 161 8.05 18.27 2.18
N ALA A 162 6.81 17.77 2.02
CA ALA A 162 6.08 17.15 3.12
C ALA A 162 6.67 15.79 3.49
N ALA A 163 7.03 14.97 2.49
CA ALA A 163 7.61 13.64 2.70
C ALA A 163 9.00 13.68 3.36
N GLU A 164 9.80 14.73 3.15
CA GLU A 164 11.09 14.93 3.83
C GLU A 164 10.97 15.05 5.36
N LYS A 165 9.78 15.41 5.86
CA LYS A 165 9.51 15.59 7.30
C LYS A 165 9.10 14.28 8.00
N ILE A 166 9.05 13.19 7.25
CA ILE A 166 8.58 11.88 7.72
C ILE A 166 9.77 10.94 7.82
N GLU A 167 9.83 10.18 8.92
CA GLU A 167 10.78 9.07 9.00
C GLU A 167 10.25 7.87 8.20
N TRP A 168 11.02 7.46 7.20
CA TRP A 168 10.70 6.34 6.31
C TRP A 168 11.55 5.11 6.65
N MET A 169 10.89 3.97 6.82
CA MET A 169 11.57 2.69 6.98
C MET A 169 12.31 2.32 5.70
N TYR A 170 13.49 1.72 5.85
CA TYR A 170 14.30 1.25 4.74
C TYR A 170 14.99 -0.07 5.09
N GLU A 171 14.86 -1.06 4.20
CA GLU A 171 15.79 -2.17 4.05
C GLU A 171 16.28 -2.23 2.59
N PRO A 172 17.56 -2.57 2.33
CA PRO A 172 18.00 -2.90 0.98
C PRO A 172 17.18 -4.04 0.36
N SER A 173 16.89 -3.93 -0.94
CA SER A 173 16.23 -4.97 -1.71
C SER A 173 17.11 -5.45 -2.87
N ALA A 174 16.59 -6.34 -3.72
CA ALA A 174 17.32 -6.96 -4.83
C ALA A 174 17.87 -5.97 -5.87
N THR A 175 17.31 -4.76 -5.92
CA THR A 175 17.68 -3.72 -6.90
C THR A 175 18.18 -2.45 -6.22
N LYS A 176 19.14 -1.78 -6.88
CA LYS A 176 19.64 -0.45 -6.53
C LYS A 176 18.63 0.67 -6.82
N ILE A 177 17.52 0.34 -7.49
CA ILE A 177 16.40 1.27 -7.72
C ILE A 177 15.70 1.59 -6.39
N TRP A 178 15.64 0.62 -5.46
CA TRP A 178 15.11 0.85 -4.13
C TRP A 178 16.09 1.67 -3.30
N LYS A 179 15.65 2.84 -2.84
CA LYS A 179 16.45 3.83 -2.12
C LYS A 179 15.76 4.22 -0.81
N PRO A 180 16.50 4.68 0.21
CA PRO A 180 15.90 5.21 1.44
C PRO A 180 15.12 6.51 1.15
N GLY A 181 14.11 6.79 1.99
CA GLY A 181 13.30 8.00 1.92
C GLY A 181 11.91 7.78 1.33
N PHE A 182 11.37 8.82 0.69
CA PHE A 182 10.02 8.82 0.13
C PHE A 182 9.84 7.65 -0.87
N PRO A 183 8.85 6.76 -0.66
CA PRO A 183 8.77 5.49 -1.37
C PRO A 183 8.02 5.62 -2.70
N GLU A 184 8.39 6.60 -3.53
CA GLU A 184 7.75 6.88 -4.83
C GLU A 184 7.80 5.68 -5.78
N THR A 185 8.88 4.89 -5.73
CA THR A 185 9.07 3.72 -6.60
C THR A 185 8.11 2.56 -6.32
N LEU A 186 7.29 2.65 -5.26
CA LEU A 186 6.23 1.68 -4.99
C LEU A 186 5.14 1.63 -6.06
N ILE A 187 5.08 2.61 -6.96
CA ILE A 187 4.25 2.52 -8.16
C ILE A 187 4.53 1.26 -8.99
N PHE A 188 5.70 0.63 -8.84
CA PHE A 188 6.08 -0.62 -9.52
C PHE A 188 5.95 -1.88 -8.64
N ALA A 189 5.55 -1.75 -7.38
CA ALA A 189 5.64 -2.84 -6.42
C ALA A 189 4.57 -3.94 -6.63
N THR A 190 3.54 -3.66 -7.42
CA THR A 190 2.39 -4.56 -7.66
C THR A 190 2.32 -5.07 -9.11
N LEU A 191 3.44 -4.97 -9.84
CA LEU A 191 3.55 -5.49 -11.20
C LEU A 191 3.29 -6.99 -11.25
N THR A 192 2.32 -7.39 -12.07
CA THR A 192 1.90 -8.80 -12.25
C THR A 192 2.56 -9.44 -13.47
N CYS A 193 3.86 -9.20 -13.65
CA CYS A 193 4.65 -9.75 -14.75
C CYS A 193 6.08 -10.07 -14.29
N LEU A 194 6.88 -10.70 -15.15
CA LEU A 194 8.27 -11.00 -14.84
C LEU A 194 9.06 -9.73 -14.46
N PRO A 195 10.00 -9.79 -13.51
CA PRO A 195 10.49 -10.96 -12.78
C PRO A 195 9.73 -11.32 -11.49
N TRP A 196 8.56 -10.74 -11.22
CA TRP A 196 7.80 -11.05 -10.00
C TRP A 196 7.24 -12.47 -10.03
N ARG A 197 7.18 -13.11 -8.86
CA ARG A 197 6.61 -14.46 -8.70
C ARG A 197 5.38 -14.46 -7.81
N TRP A 198 5.52 -14.02 -6.55
CA TRP A 198 4.40 -13.79 -5.66
C TRP A 198 4.08 -12.30 -5.62
N VAL A 199 2.84 -11.94 -6.00
CA VAL A 199 2.38 -10.56 -6.09
C VAL A 199 1.12 -10.40 -5.27
N PHE A 200 1.02 -9.28 -4.57
CA PHE A 200 -0.22 -8.88 -3.91
C PHE A 200 -1.08 -8.10 -4.90
N VAL A 201 -2.35 -8.49 -5.01
CA VAL A 201 -3.29 -7.94 -6.00
C VAL A 201 -4.55 -7.45 -5.32
N ALA A 202 -5.31 -6.60 -6.01
CA ALA A 202 -6.64 -6.22 -5.53
C ALA A 202 -7.53 -7.47 -5.41
N PRO A 203 -8.44 -7.53 -4.42
CA PRO A 203 -9.38 -8.63 -4.30
C PRO A 203 -10.19 -8.88 -5.56
N SER A 204 -10.34 -10.15 -5.90
CA SER A 204 -11.24 -10.65 -6.94
C SER A 204 -12.02 -11.86 -6.42
N ASP A 205 -12.98 -12.35 -7.19
CA ASP A 205 -13.74 -13.54 -6.77
C ASP A 205 -12.88 -14.82 -6.77
N GLN A 206 -11.78 -14.84 -7.53
CA GLN A 206 -10.82 -15.95 -7.54
C GLN A 206 -9.80 -15.84 -6.39
N VAL A 207 -9.44 -14.62 -6.02
CA VAL A 207 -8.46 -14.32 -4.95
C VAL A 207 -9.06 -13.23 -4.07
N PRO A 208 -9.91 -13.58 -3.09
CA PRO A 208 -10.61 -12.61 -2.26
C PRO A 208 -9.65 -11.83 -1.35
N SER A 209 -8.52 -12.43 -0.97
CA SER A 209 -7.39 -11.79 -0.31
C SER A 209 -6.14 -12.66 -0.47
N GLY A 210 -4.96 -12.05 -0.43
CA GLY A 210 -3.69 -12.78 -0.40
C GLY A 210 -2.77 -12.54 -1.59
N LEU A 211 -1.71 -13.34 -1.60
CA LEU A 211 -0.68 -13.34 -2.62
C LEU A 211 -1.08 -14.28 -3.75
N VAL A 212 -0.68 -13.94 -4.97
CA VAL A 212 -0.87 -14.77 -6.17
C VAL A 212 0.48 -15.08 -6.78
N ASN A 213 0.73 -16.35 -7.05
CA ASN A 213 1.85 -16.79 -7.85
C ASN A 213 1.52 -16.56 -9.33
N VAL A 214 2.15 -15.57 -9.98
CA VAL A 214 1.79 -15.19 -11.35
C VAL A 214 2.18 -16.24 -12.40
N ASN A 215 3.07 -17.19 -12.06
CA ASN A 215 3.47 -18.27 -12.96
C ASN A 215 2.54 -19.48 -12.88
N THR A 216 1.96 -19.76 -11.71
CA THR A 216 1.18 -20.97 -11.47
C THR A 216 -0.31 -20.71 -11.22
N GLY A 217 -0.69 -19.46 -10.92
CA GLY A 217 -2.03 -19.08 -10.49
C GLY A 217 -2.36 -19.49 -9.03
N GLN A 218 -1.42 -20.11 -8.31
CA GLN A 218 -1.62 -20.48 -6.91
C GLN A 218 -1.82 -19.24 -6.04
N SER A 219 -2.80 -19.27 -5.14
CA SER A 219 -2.99 -18.23 -4.14
C SER A 219 -2.46 -18.67 -2.76
N HIS A 220 -2.13 -17.68 -1.92
CA HIS A 220 -1.72 -17.90 -0.53
C HIS A 220 -2.31 -16.81 0.37
N PRO A 221 -2.88 -17.15 1.54
CA PRO A 221 -3.39 -16.15 2.47
C PRO A 221 -2.26 -15.26 3.02
N VAL A 222 -2.59 -14.05 3.45
CA VAL A 222 -1.61 -13.15 4.09
C VAL A 222 -1.19 -13.67 5.45
N VAL A 223 -2.09 -14.29 6.21
CA VAL A 223 -1.85 -14.79 7.57
C VAL A 223 -2.44 -16.19 7.76
N TRP A 224 -1.79 -17.02 8.58
CA TRP A 224 -2.21 -18.39 8.90
C TRP A 224 -1.69 -18.87 10.28
#